data_AF-A0A4R3MVS1-F1
#
_entry.id   AF-A0A4R3MVS1-F1
#
_cell.length_a   1.000
_cell.length_b   1.000
_cell.length_c   1.000
_cell.angle_alpha   90.00
_cell.angle_beta   90.00
_cell.angle_gamma   90.00
#
_symmetry.space_group_name_H-M   'P 1'
#
loop_
_entity.id
_entity.type
_entity.pdbx_description
1 polymer ?
#
loop_
_entity_poly.entity_id
_entity_poly.type
_entity_poly.pdbx_seq_one_letter_code
_entity_poly.pdbx_strand_id
1 'polypeptide(L)'
;MTEQIAIRVPDGTKAKIRALSQSDETMTATLLRALGGLADSGESPISATNNPDLREQIAALTGRVAVLEKMPSPIGQKTAFMQKDESAEYPPAVRMMALWLKSQRKSNAEIRSAIYEACGRAPSLKHISTALRRWQ
;
A
#
# COMPACT_ATOMS: atom_id res chain seq x y z
N MET A 1 -40.31 -5.99 0.57
CA MET A 1 -39.15 -6.35 -0.27
C MET A 1 -38.28 -7.27 0.56
N THR A 2 -38.05 -8.52 0.15
CA THR A 2 -37.20 -9.46 0.89
C THR A 2 -35.76 -9.28 0.42
N GLU A 3 -34.92 -8.69 1.26
CA GLU A 3 -33.50 -8.55 0.97
C GLU A 3 -32.79 -9.90 1.18
N GLN A 4 -32.04 -10.35 0.18
CA GLN A 4 -31.29 -11.60 0.25
C GLN A 4 -29.82 -11.29 0.55
N ILE A 5 -29.32 -11.79 1.67
CA ILE A 5 -27.92 -11.61 2.10
C ILE A 5 -27.16 -12.90 1.83
N ALA A 6 -26.15 -12.85 0.96
CA ALA A 6 -25.26 -13.97 0.67
C ALA A 6 -23.87 -13.71 1.28
N ILE A 7 -23.49 -14.49 2.30
CA ILE A 7 -22.19 -14.35 2.97
C ILE A 7 -21.40 -15.65 2.81
N ARG A 8 -20.15 -15.53 2.37
CA ARG A 8 -19.19 -16.64 2.39
C ARG A 8 -18.50 -16.68 3.75
N VAL A 9 -18.66 -17.79 4.44
CA VAL A 9 -18.11 -18.00 5.78
C VAL A 9 -17.23 -19.26 5.74
N PRO A 10 -15.98 -19.22 6.24
CA PRO A 10 -15.15 -20.41 6.40
C PRO A 10 -15.82 -21.44 7.31
N ASP A 11 -15.56 -22.73 7.11
CA ASP A 11 -16.29 -23.80 7.83
C ASP A 11 -16.11 -23.74 9.35
N GLY A 12 -14.91 -23.37 9.82
CA GLY A 12 -14.64 -23.17 11.25
C GLY A 12 -15.47 -22.03 11.87
N THR A 13 -15.85 -21.02 11.08
CA THR A 13 -16.68 -19.91 11.54
C THR A 13 -18.16 -20.28 11.53
N LYS A 14 -18.63 -21.10 10.58
CA LYS A 14 -20.01 -21.63 10.58
C LYS A 14 -20.32 -22.41 11.86
N ALA A 15 -19.38 -23.25 12.31
CA ALA A 15 -19.53 -24.04 13.53
C ALA A 15 -19.66 -23.13 14.77
N LYS A 16 -18.85 -22.07 14.85
CA LYS A 16 -18.93 -21.08 15.93
C LYS A 16 -20.25 -20.32 15.94
N ILE A 17 -20.76 -19.93 14.77
CA ILE A 17 -22.06 -19.24 14.67
C ILE A 17 -23.19 -20.16 15.15
N ARG A 18 -23.18 -21.45 14.76
CA ARG A 18 -24.14 -22.44 15.29
C ARG A 18 -23.99 -22.71 16.79
N ALA A 19 -22.81 -22.56 17.36
CA ALA A 19 -22.66 -22.67 18.81
C ALA A 19 -23.32 -21.51 19.56
N LEU A 20 -23.51 -20.37 18.90
CA LEU A 20 -24.13 -19.15 19.45
C LEU A 20 -25.63 -19.02 19.13
N SER A 21 -26.17 -19.92 18.29
CA SER A 21 -27.60 -19.95 17.96
C SER A 21 -28.40 -20.50 19.14
N GLN A 22 -29.55 -19.90 19.40
CA GLN A 22 -30.52 -20.45 20.36
C GLN A 22 -31.19 -21.72 19.80
N SER A 23 -31.81 -22.52 20.66
CA SER A 23 -32.57 -23.70 20.23
C SER A 23 -33.63 -23.29 19.20
N ASP A 24 -33.58 -23.92 18.02
CA ASP A 24 -34.40 -23.67 16.84
C ASP A 24 -34.13 -22.37 16.05
N GLU A 25 -33.04 -21.66 16.35
CA GLU A 25 -32.63 -20.48 15.59
C GLU A 25 -31.85 -20.89 14.33
N THR A 26 -32.25 -20.38 13.15
CA THR A 26 -31.45 -20.55 11.93
C THR A 26 -30.19 -19.69 11.98
N MET A 27 -29.11 -20.12 11.32
CA MET A 27 -27.86 -19.35 11.25
C MET A 27 -28.09 -17.90 10.77
N THR A 28 -29.02 -17.70 9.84
CA THR A 28 -29.40 -16.38 9.33
C THR A 28 -30.10 -15.54 10.40
N ALA A 29 -30.99 -16.13 11.20
CA ALA A 29 -31.64 -15.44 12.31
C ALA A 29 -30.63 -15.01 13.39
N THR A 30 -29.65 -15.86 13.71
CA THR A 30 -28.55 -15.50 14.62
C THR A 30 -27.74 -14.31 14.11
N LEU A 31 -27.44 -14.26 12.81
CA LEU A 31 -26.73 -13.14 12.19
C LEU A 31 -27.56 -11.86 12.21
N LEU A 32 -28.85 -11.92 11.88
CA LEU A 32 -29.73 -10.77 11.90
C LEU A 32 -29.92 -10.22 13.32
N ARG A 33 -30.03 -11.10 14.33
CA ARG A 33 -30.08 -10.71 15.75
C ARG A 33 -28.80 -9.98 16.17
N ALA A 34 -27.64 -10.49 15.77
CA ALA A 34 -26.36 -9.84 16.07
C ALA A 34 -26.24 -8.47 15.37
N LEU A 35 -26.67 -8.36 14.11
CA LEU A 35 -26.70 -7.10 13.37
C LEU A 35 -27.65 -6.08 14.00
N GLY A 36 -28.83 -6.52 14.48
CA GLY A 36 -29.77 -5.67 15.23
C GLY A 36 -29.13 -5.10 16.49
N GLY A 37 -28.49 -5.95 17.29
CA GLY A 37 -27.76 -5.50 18.49
C GLY A 37 -26.63 -4.52 18.19
N LEU A 38 -25.91 -4.68 17.07
CA LEU A 38 -24.86 -3.74 16.63
C LEU A 38 -25.44 -2.40 16.13
N ALA A 39 -26.60 -2.43 15.47
CA ALA A 39 -27.27 -1.22 15.01
C ALA A 39 -27.82 -0.40 16.19
N ASP A 40 -28.42 -1.06 17.18
CA ASP A 40 -29.03 -0.41 18.35
C ASP A 40 -28.00 0.13 19.33
N SER A 41 -26.84 -0.54 19.45
CA SER A 41 -25.76 -0.10 20.33
C SER A 41 -24.99 1.10 19.79
N GLY A 42 -25.09 1.42 18.50
CA GLY A 42 -24.34 2.52 17.87
C GLY A 42 -22.81 2.37 17.94
N GLU A 43 -22.33 1.26 18.51
CA GLU A 43 -20.92 0.96 18.64
C GLU A 43 -20.41 0.35 17.34
N SER A 44 -19.69 1.15 16.56
CA SER A 44 -18.76 0.57 15.61
C SER A 44 -17.77 -0.29 16.40
N PRO A 45 -17.60 -1.60 16.10
CA PRO A 45 -16.66 -2.46 16.82
C PRO A 45 -15.19 -2.01 16.69
N ILE A 46 -14.92 -1.01 15.84
CA ILE A 46 -13.64 -0.32 15.73
C ILE A 46 -13.37 0.59 16.96
N SER A 47 -14.41 1.07 17.63
CA SER A 47 -14.31 1.96 18.81
C SER A 47 -14.26 1.22 20.15
N ALA A 48 -14.60 -0.08 20.16
CA ALA A 48 -14.70 -0.90 21.37
C ALA A 48 -13.37 -1.54 21.83
N THR A 49 -12.23 -1.06 21.34
CA THR A 49 -10.93 -1.42 21.93
C THR A 49 -10.76 -0.71 23.28
N ASN A 50 -11.28 -1.32 24.34
CA ASN A 50 -11.06 -0.97 25.74
C ASN A 50 -9.60 -1.18 26.22
N ASN A 51 -8.66 -1.37 25.29
CA ASN A 51 -7.27 -1.60 25.63
C ASN A 51 -6.55 -0.24 25.58
N PRO A 52 -6.26 0.40 26.73
CA PRO A 52 -5.68 1.73 26.78
C PRO A 52 -4.34 1.80 26.04
N ASP A 53 -3.61 0.68 26.04
CA ASP A 53 -2.33 0.51 25.35
C ASP A 53 -2.47 0.63 23.82
N LEU A 54 -3.54 0.06 23.23
CA LEU A 54 -3.79 0.20 21.79
C LEU A 54 -4.21 1.64 21.42
N ARG A 55 -4.89 2.35 22.31
CA ARG A 55 -5.24 3.76 22.08
C ARG A 55 -4.01 4.65 22.10
N GLU A 56 -3.08 4.39 23.02
CA GLU A 56 -1.80 5.10 23.10
C GLU A 56 -0.93 4.78 21.88
N GLN A 57 -0.89 3.52 21.44
CA GLN A 57 -0.20 3.12 20.21
C GLN A 57 -0.83 3.77 18.96
N ILE A 58 -2.16 3.85 18.87
CA ILE A 58 -2.83 4.55 17.77
C ILE A 58 -2.51 6.04 17.81
N ALA A 59 -2.59 6.70 18.97
CA ALA A 59 -2.26 8.12 19.11
C ALA A 59 -0.80 8.42 18.75
N ALA A 60 0.14 7.56 19.18
CA ALA A 60 1.54 7.65 18.81
C ALA A 60 1.77 7.45 17.30
N LEU A 61 1.05 6.50 16.67
CA LEU A 61 1.12 6.28 15.23
C LEU A 61 0.50 7.43 14.44
N THR A 62 -0.65 7.96 14.86
CA THR A 62 -1.29 9.12 14.22
C THR A 62 -0.42 10.37 14.34
N GLY A 63 0.23 10.59 15.50
CA GLY A 63 1.20 11.66 15.67
C GLY A 63 2.42 11.52 14.76
N ARG A 64 2.96 10.30 14.61
CA ARG A 64 4.06 10.01 13.68
C ARG A 64 3.64 10.23 12.22
N VAL A 65 2.42 9.84 11.83
CA VAL A 65 1.89 10.09 10.49
C VAL A 65 1.75 11.59 10.24
N ALA A 66 1.19 12.36 11.17
CA ALA A 66 1.05 13.81 11.02
C ALA A 66 2.41 14.53 10.89
N VAL A 67 3.45 14.04 11.59
CA VAL A 67 4.82 14.55 11.43
C VAL A 67 5.41 14.14 10.07
N LEU A 68 5.16 12.91 9.61
CA LEU A 68 5.59 12.42 8.30
C LEU A 68 4.86 13.07 7.13
N GLU A 69 3.61 13.52 7.31
CA GLU A 69 2.83 14.27 6.34
C GLU A 69 3.25 15.74 6.27
N LYS A 70 3.71 16.32 7.39
CA LYS A 70 4.27 17.68 7.43
C LYS A 70 5.72 17.76 6.93
N MET A 71 6.46 16.66 7.00
CA MET A 71 7.70 16.55 6.23
C MET A 71 7.34 16.45 4.74
N PRO A 72 8.03 17.15 3.84
CA PRO A 72 7.93 16.88 2.42
C PRO A 72 8.41 15.45 2.18
N SER A 73 7.47 14.51 2.18
CA SER A 73 7.78 13.11 1.96
C SER A 73 8.27 12.96 0.52
N PRO A 74 9.46 12.38 0.28
CA PRO A 74 9.97 12.12 -1.06
C PRO A 74 9.16 11.03 -1.80
N ILE A 75 8.08 10.52 -1.18
CA ILE A 75 7.32 9.33 -1.60
C ILE A 75 5.97 9.70 -2.23
N GLY A 76 5.69 10.99 -2.45
CA GLY A 76 4.55 11.44 -3.26
C GLY A 76 4.60 11.05 -4.75
N GLN A 77 5.66 10.38 -5.23
CA GLN A 77 5.75 9.96 -6.64
C GLN A 77 5.23 8.55 -6.92
N LYS A 78 4.73 7.77 -5.95
CA LYS A 78 4.46 6.34 -6.23
C LYS A 78 3.18 6.01 -7.02
N THR A 79 2.35 6.99 -7.41
CA THR A 79 1.14 6.72 -8.23
C THR A 79 0.93 7.65 -9.43
N ALA A 80 1.89 8.53 -9.76
CA ALA A 80 1.84 9.36 -10.98
C ALA A 80 2.78 8.87 -12.11
N PHE A 81 3.39 7.68 -11.99
CA PHE A 81 4.38 7.15 -12.96
C PHE A 81 3.77 6.60 -14.27
N MET A 82 2.69 7.20 -14.79
CA MET A 82 2.26 7.03 -16.19
C MET A 82 2.28 8.33 -17.00
N GLN A 83 2.89 9.41 -16.51
CA GLN A 83 3.17 10.58 -17.35
C GLN A 83 4.66 10.72 -17.61
N LYS A 84 5.08 10.02 -18.68
CA LYS A 84 5.86 10.55 -19.80
C LYS A 84 6.47 11.95 -19.59
N ASP A 85 7.55 12.03 -18.83
CA ASP A 85 8.52 13.11 -18.95
C ASP A 85 9.86 12.50 -19.40
N GLU A 86 9.92 12.18 -20.69
CA GLU A 86 11.15 11.80 -21.41
C GLU A 86 12.13 12.99 -21.59
N SER A 87 11.79 14.18 -21.06
CA SER A 87 12.50 15.43 -21.34
C SER A 87 13.16 16.10 -20.13
N ALA A 88 12.99 15.57 -18.91
CA ALA A 88 13.74 16.07 -17.76
C ALA A 88 15.18 15.54 -17.83
N GLU A 89 16.09 16.40 -18.29
CA GLU A 89 17.50 16.06 -18.51
C GLU A 89 18.16 15.55 -17.22
N TYR A 90 18.85 14.40 -17.29
CA TYR A 90 19.50 13.80 -16.12
C TYR A 90 20.63 14.69 -15.60
N PRO A 91 20.82 14.82 -14.26
CA PRO A 91 21.89 15.63 -13.69
C PRO A 91 23.26 15.24 -14.26
N PRO A 92 24.16 16.20 -14.54
CA PRO A 92 25.49 15.93 -15.10
C PRO A 92 26.30 14.88 -14.33
N ALA A 93 26.22 14.91 -12.99
CA ALA A 93 26.89 13.93 -12.13
C ALA A 93 26.43 12.49 -12.40
N VAL A 94 25.12 12.28 -12.63
CA VAL A 94 24.53 10.96 -12.90
C VAL A 94 24.91 10.48 -14.31
N ARG A 95 24.98 11.39 -15.28
CA ARG A 95 25.46 11.08 -16.65
C ARG A 95 26.92 10.62 -16.63
N MET A 96 27.79 11.34 -15.93
CA MET A 96 29.20 10.99 -15.78
C MET A 96 29.38 9.63 -15.09
N MET A 97 28.62 9.37 -14.02
CA MET A 97 28.62 8.08 -13.35
C MET A 97 28.18 6.94 -14.29
N ALA A 98 27.12 7.16 -15.07
CA ALA A 98 26.62 6.16 -16.02
C ALA A 98 27.63 5.85 -17.14
N LEU A 99 28.35 6.86 -17.63
CA LEU A 99 29.44 6.70 -18.61
C LEU A 99 30.65 5.98 -18.01
N TRP A 100 30.96 6.26 -16.75
CA TRP A 100 32.00 5.55 -16.01
C TRP A 100 31.66 4.07 -15.81
N LEU A 101 30.42 3.74 -15.44
CA LEU A 101 29.98 2.34 -15.33
C LEU A 101 30.01 1.63 -16.70
N LYS A 102 29.70 2.35 -17.79
CA LYS A 102 29.83 1.83 -19.15
C LYS A 102 31.28 1.52 -19.52
N SER A 103 32.25 2.36 -19.13
CA SER A 103 33.68 2.09 -19.38
C SER A 103 34.19 0.88 -18.58
N GLN A 104 33.60 0.62 -17.41
CA GLN A 104 33.84 -0.57 -16.59
C GLN A 104 33.16 -1.86 -17.13
N ARG A 105 32.61 -1.82 -18.35
CA ARG A 105 31.88 -2.94 -18.99
C ARG A 105 30.73 -3.49 -18.14
N LYS A 106 30.11 -2.66 -17.30
CA LYS A 106 28.91 -3.04 -16.55
C LYS A 106 27.72 -3.25 -17.48
N SER A 107 26.84 -4.17 -17.11
CA SER A 107 25.64 -4.46 -17.88
C SER A 107 24.66 -3.27 -17.85
N ASN A 108 23.85 -3.15 -18.89
CA ASN A 108 22.81 -2.11 -18.95
C ASN A 108 21.82 -2.18 -17.78
N ALA A 109 21.60 -3.37 -17.19
CA ALA A 109 20.78 -3.52 -15.99
C ALA A 109 21.43 -2.91 -14.76
N GLU A 110 22.73 -3.12 -14.56
CA GLU A 110 23.51 -2.54 -13.45
C GLU A 110 23.66 -1.02 -13.59
N ILE A 111 23.89 -0.51 -14.81
CA ILE A 111 23.94 0.93 -15.06
C ILE A 111 22.59 1.56 -14.72
N ARG A 112 21.48 0.90 -15.08
CA ARG A 112 20.14 1.37 -14.77
C ARG A 112 19.88 1.39 -13.26
N SER A 113 20.25 0.33 -12.53
CA SER A 113 20.06 0.29 -11.08
C SER A 113 20.85 1.39 -10.38
N ALA A 114 22.09 1.65 -10.80
CA ALA A 114 22.90 2.74 -10.26
C ALA A 114 22.31 4.13 -10.56
N ILE A 115 21.81 4.36 -11.78
CA ILE A 115 21.12 5.61 -12.13
C ILE A 115 19.84 5.78 -11.29
N TYR A 116 19.09 4.69 -11.09
CA TYR A 116 17.87 4.69 -10.27
C TYR A 116 18.18 4.98 -8.80
N GLU A 117 19.25 4.42 -8.26
CA GLU A 117 19.70 4.68 -6.89
C GLU A 117 20.13 6.14 -6.69
N ALA A 118 20.82 6.72 -7.67
CA ALA A 118 21.30 8.10 -7.58
C ALA A 118 20.21 9.18 -7.83
N CYS A 119 19.21 8.89 -8.66
CA CYS A 119 18.24 9.90 -9.15
C CYS A 119 16.77 9.53 -8.86
N GLY A 120 16.48 8.33 -8.36
CA GLY A 120 15.12 7.80 -8.23
C GLY A 120 14.40 7.56 -9.57
N ARG A 121 15.10 7.77 -10.70
CA ARG A 121 14.61 7.67 -12.08
C ARG A 121 15.70 7.07 -12.95
N ALA A 122 15.34 6.20 -13.88
CA ALA A 122 16.32 5.63 -14.81
C ALA A 122 15.70 5.37 -16.20
N PRO A 123 16.50 5.43 -17.28
CA PRO A 123 16.03 5.15 -18.62
C PRO A 123 15.47 3.73 -18.74
N SER A 124 14.53 3.53 -19.67
CA SER A 124 14.05 2.19 -19.97
C SER A 124 15.21 1.29 -20.46
N LEU A 125 15.16 -0.02 -20.18
CA LEU A 125 16.23 -0.94 -20.60
C LEU A 125 16.42 -0.95 -22.13
N LYS A 126 15.34 -0.66 -22.88
CA LYS A 126 15.37 -0.57 -24.35
C LYS A 126 16.03 0.72 -24.85
N HIS A 127 16.01 1.80 -24.04
CA HIS A 127 16.51 3.11 -24.44
C HIS A 127 17.82 3.52 -23.75
N ILE A 128 18.30 2.76 -22.77
CA ILE A 128 19.52 3.09 -22.02
C ILE A 128 20.76 3.14 -22.92
N SER A 129 20.90 2.24 -23.89
CA SER A 129 22.02 2.27 -24.85
C SER A 129 22.02 3.56 -25.68
N THR A 130 20.83 4.01 -26.10
CA THR A 130 20.66 5.27 -26.86
C THR A 130 20.92 6.49 -25.97
N ALA A 131 20.44 6.47 -24.73
CA ALA A 131 20.70 7.51 -23.74
C ALA A 131 22.21 7.65 -23.43
N LEU A 132 22.89 6.53 -23.20
CA LEU A 132 24.34 6.48 -22.97
C LEU A 132 25.15 6.94 -24.18
N ARG A 133 24.63 6.80 -25.41
CA ARG A 133 25.29 7.33 -26.62
C ARG A 133 25.09 8.84 -26.74
N ARG A 134 23.92 9.35 -26.33
CA ARG A 134 23.62 10.79 -26.30
C ARG A 134 24.39 11.56 -25.22
N TRP A 135 24.85 10.87 -24.18
CA TRP A 135 25.63 11.48 -23.09
C TRP A 135 27.15 11.45 -23.30
N GLN A 136 27.64 10.70 -24.29
CA GLN A 136 29.05 10.75 -24.71
C GLN A 136 29.34 12.06 -25.44
#